data_AF-A0A1V5GCT9-F1
#
_entry.id   AF-A0A1V5GCT9-F1
#
_cell.length_a   1.000
_cell.length_b   1.000
_cell.length_c   1.000
_cell.angle_alpha   90.00
_cell.angle_beta   90.00
_cell.angle_gamma   90.00
#
_symmetry.space_group_name_H-M   'P 1'
#
loop_
_entity.id
_entity.type
_entity.pdbx_description
1 polymer ?
#
loop_
_entity_poly.entity_id
_entity_poly.type
_entity_poly.pdbx_seq_one_letter_code
_entity_poly.pdbx_strand_id
1 'polypeptide(L)'
;MHGNIGIQVKKDTNGNYLILEINPRVQGTIAAALGAGVNLPLLAIKQELGMPISDIEMQVNWNTGFSRHWAEVFYKETDSKT
;
A
#
# COMPACT_ATOMS: atom_id res chain seq x y z
N MET A 1 16.86 2.12 -8.17
CA MET A 1 15.69 1.31 -7.72
C MET A 1 14.80 2.25 -6.93
N HIS A 2 13.69 2.68 -7.52
CA HIS A 2 12.82 3.73 -6.98
C HIS A 2 11.38 3.20 -7.00
N GLY A 3 10.61 3.39 -5.93
CA GLY A 3 9.23 2.91 -5.83
C GLY A 3 8.84 2.40 -4.45
N ASN A 4 7.62 1.86 -4.33
CA ASN A 4 7.09 1.38 -3.05
C ASN A 4 7.84 0.14 -2.54
N ILE A 5 8.14 0.12 -1.24
CA ILE A 5 8.72 -1.03 -0.54
C ILE A 5 7.81 -1.36 0.63
N GLY A 6 7.40 -2.63 0.72
CA GLY A 6 6.71 -3.16 1.89
C GLY A 6 7.73 -3.67 2.92
N ILE A 7 7.63 -3.23 4.17
CA ILE A 7 8.45 -3.73 5.27
C ILE A 7 7.51 -4.26 6.35
N GLN A 8 7.74 -5.50 6.77
CA GLN A 8 7.02 -6.10 7.88
C GLN A 8 7.92 -6.19 9.11
N VAL A 9 7.40 -5.74 10.24
CA VAL A 9 8.07 -5.80 11.54
C VAL A 9 7.19 -6.49 12.58
N LYS A 10 7.83 -7.13 13.57
CA LYS A 10 7.14 -7.74 14.70
C LYS A 10 7.87 -7.41 16.00
N LYS A 11 7.09 -7.08 17.03
CA LYS A 11 7.60 -6.86 18.39
C LYS A 11 7.93 -8.20 19.05
N ASP A 12 9.13 -8.36 19.58
CA ASP A 12 9.54 -9.52 20.37
C ASP A 12 8.99 -9.45 21.81
N THR A 13 9.28 -10.48 22.62
CA THR A 13 8.84 -10.57 24.02
C THR A 13 9.47 -9.53 24.95
N ASN A 14 10.61 -8.95 24.56
CA ASN A 14 11.35 -7.94 25.31
C ASN A 14 10.96 -6.52 24.89
N GLY A 15 10.12 -6.39 23.86
CA GLY A 15 9.60 -5.14 23.34
C GLY A 15 10.38 -4.54 22.17
N ASN A 16 11.39 -5.24 21.64
CA ASN A 16 12.14 -4.79 20.47
C ASN A 16 11.37 -5.11 19.18
N TYR A 17 11.40 -4.21 18.20
CA TYR A 17 10.85 -4.49 16.87
C TYR A 17 11.92 -5.10 15.98
N LEU A 18 11.62 -6.26 15.41
CA LEU A 18 12.50 -7.00 14.51
C LEU A 18 11.90 -7.03 13.10
N ILE A 19 12.75 -6.97 12.08
CA ILE A 19 12.35 -7.11 10.69
C ILE A 19 11.99 -8.57 10.41
N LEU A 20 10.84 -8.79 9.79
CA LEU A 20 10.41 -10.11 9.33
C LEU A 20 10.63 -10.29 7.83
N GLU A 21 10.25 -9.27 7.04
CA GLU A 21 10.22 -9.37 5.59
C GLU A 21 10.45 -7.99 4.96
N ILE A 22 11.15 -7.97 3.83
CA ILE A 22 11.28 -6.80 2.96
C ILE A 22 10.81 -7.21 1.57
N ASN A 23 9.79 -6.53 1.07
CA ASN A 23 9.24 -6.70 -0.25
C ASN A 23 9.55 -5.47 -1.11
N PRO A 24 10.55 -5.53 -1.99
CA PRO A 24 10.88 -4.43 -2.91
C PRO A 24 9.86 -4.28 -4.06
N ARG A 25 8.58 -4.24 -3.73
CA ARG A 25 7.44 -4.19 -4.65
C ARG A 25 6.22 -3.66 -3.90
N VAL A 26 5.17 -3.34 -4.67
CA VAL A 26 3.83 -3.12 -4.13
C VAL A 26 3.40 -4.37 -3.32
N GLN A 27 3.02 -4.15 -2.06
CA GLN A 27 2.55 -5.19 -1.16
C GLN A 27 1.03 -5.13 -0.98
N GLY A 28 0.39 -6.28 -0.76
CA GLY A 28 -1.07 -6.37 -0.63
C GLY A 28 -1.65 -5.51 0.50
N THR A 29 -0.84 -5.09 1.48
CA THR A 29 -1.23 -4.18 2.58
C THR A 29 -1.22 -2.71 2.20
N ILE A 30 -0.79 -2.33 0.99
CA ILE A 30 -0.70 -0.93 0.53
C ILE A 30 -2.03 -0.19 0.59
N ALA A 31 -3.16 -0.90 0.47
CA ALA A 31 -4.50 -0.34 0.61
C ALA A 31 -4.75 0.29 1.99
N ALA A 32 -4.07 -0.17 3.05
CA ALA A 32 -4.15 0.43 4.37
C ALA A 32 -3.60 1.87 4.38
N ALA A 33 -2.51 2.12 3.63
CA ALA A 33 -1.96 3.47 3.50
C ALA A 33 -2.93 4.42 2.78
N LEU A 34 -3.62 3.94 1.74
CA LEU A 34 -4.66 4.70 1.06
C LEU A 34 -5.79 5.05 2.04
N GLY A 35 -6.25 4.08 2.84
CA GLY A 35 -7.26 4.33 3.88
C GLY A 35 -6.80 5.36 4.92
N ALA A 36 -5.51 5.37 5.24
CA ALA A 36 -4.88 6.35 6.12
C ALA A 36 -4.56 7.70 5.43
N GLY A 37 -5.06 7.94 4.20
CA GLY A 37 -4.92 9.22 3.50
C GLY A 37 -3.74 9.32 2.52
N VAL A 38 -2.86 8.32 2.45
CA VAL A 38 -1.67 8.37 1.59
C VAL A 38 -1.79 7.39 0.42
N ASN A 39 -1.96 7.93 -0.78
CA ASN A 39 -2.04 7.14 -2.01
C ASN A 39 -0.64 6.76 -2.54
N LEU A 40 0.00 5.80 -1.88
CA LEU A 40 1.36 5.35 -2.21
C LEU A 40 1.58 4.95 -3.70
N PRO A 41 0.65 4.26 -4.39
CA PRO A 41 0.78 4.01 -5.83
C PRO A 41 0.82 5.29 -6.66
N LEU A 42 -0.07 6.26 -6.37
CA LEU A 42 -0.09 7.54 -7.08
C LEU A 42 1.21 8.33 -6.86
N LEU A 43 1.72 8.33 -5.63
CA LEU A 43 2.99 8.99 -5.31
C LEU A 43 4.17 8.38 -6.07
N ALA A 44 4.20 7.05 -6.23
CA ALA A 44 5.24 6.39 -7.03
C ALA A 44 5.18 6.80 -8.52
N ILE A 45 3.97 6.94 -9.09
CA ILE A 45 3.79 7.43 -10.47
C ILE A 45 4.26 8.89 -10.58
N LYS A 46 3.84 9.76 -9.66
CA LYS A 46 4.27 11.16 -9.63
C LYS A 46 5.79 11.29 -9.56
N GLN A 47 6.42 10.49 -8.70
CA GLN A 47 7.88 10.44 -8.56
C GLN A 47 8.54 10.10 -9.90
N GLU A 48 8.07 9.06 -10.59
CA GLU A 48 8.65 8.61 -11.87
C GLU A 48 8.47 9.65 -12.98
N LEU A 49 7.35 10.38 -12.97
CA LEU A 49 7.07 11.45 -13.92
C LEU A 49 7.74 12.80 -13.55
N GLY A 50 8.51 12.86 -12.46
CA GLY A 50 9.10 14.10 -11.98
C GLY A 50 8.08 15.15 -11.56
N MET A 51 6.85 14.73 -11.23
CA MET A 51 5.80 15.64 -10.77
C MET A 51 6.03 16.02 -9.31
N PRO A 52 5.69 17.26 -8.91
CA PRO A 52 5.76 17.65 -7.51
C PRO A 52 4.78 16.81 -6.66
N ILE A 53 5.27 16.36 -5.51
CA ILE A 53 4.49 15.74 -4.45
C ILE A 53 4.39 16.77 -3.34
N SER A 54 3.15 17.11 -2.97
CA SER A 54 2.89 18.10 -1.92
C SER A 54 2.84 17.45 -0.54
N ASP A 55 3.11 18.22 0.52
CA ASP A 55 3.09 17.74 1.90
C ASP A 55 1.73 17.16 2.31
N ILE A 56 0.64 17.75 1.80
CA ILE A 56 -0.73 17.29 2.06
C ILE A 56 -0.97 15.87 1.52
N GLU A 57 -0.32 15.48 0.43
CA GLU A 57 -0.45 14.13 -0.16
C GLU A 57 0.34 13.06 0.60
N MET A 58 1.27 13.49 1.47
CA MET A 58 2.06 12.62 2.33
C MET A 58 1.52 12.58 3.77
N GLN A 59 0.45 13.34 4.07
CA GLN A 59 -0.11 13.42 5.40
C GLN A 59 -0.85 12.12 5.78
N VAL A 60 -0.35 11.45 6.82
CA VAL A 60 -0.98 10.25 7.39
C VAL A 60 -2.05 10.65 8.40
N ASN A 61 -3.26 10.12 8.21
CA ASN A 61 -4.33 10.13 9.19
C ASN A 61 -4.09 9.02 10.21
N TRP A 62 -3.42 9.36 11.31
CA TRP A 62 -3.20 8.41 12.40
C TRP A 62 -4.52 8.03 13.07
N ASN A 63 -4.54 6.85 13.70
CA ASN A 63 -5.72 6.23 14.31
C ASN A 63 -6.82 5.80 13.31
N THR A 64 -6.51 5.69 12.01
CA THR A 64 -7.39 5.05 11.04
C THR A 64 -7.47 3.54 11.27
N GLY A 65 -8.68 3.02 11.51
CA GLY A 65 -8.96 1.58 11.51
C GLY A 65 -9.06 1.04 10.08
N PHE A 66 -8.49 -0.15 9.84
CA PHE A 66 -8.58 -0.84 8.56
C PHE A 66 -9.06 -2.28 8.77
N SER A 67 -10.18 -2.63 8.13
CA SER A 67 -10.69 -4.00 8.03
C SER A 67 -10.86 -4.33 6.55
N ARG A 68 -10.40 -5.52 6.15
CA ARG A 68 -10.57 -6.02 4.79
C ARG A 68 -11.58 -7.16 4.79
N HIS A 69 -12.56 -7.04 3.90
CA HIS A 69 -13.53 -8.09 3.60
C HIS A 69 -13.34 -8.50 2.15
N TRP A 70 -13.40 -9.80 1.86
CA TRP A 70 -13.30 -10.32 0.51
C TRP A 70 -14.70 -10.68 0.03
N ALA A 71 -14.96 -10.43 -1.25
CA ALA A 71 -16.15 -10.90 -1.94
C ALA A 71 -15.68 -11.70 -3.15
N GLU A 72 -16.22 -12.90 -3.32
CA GLU A 72 -15.98 -13.72 -4.49
C GLU A 72 -16.74 -13.14 -5.69
N VAL A 73 -16.02 -12.90 -6.79
CA VAL A 73 -16.62 -12.47 -8.06
C VAL A 73 -16.59 -13.65 -9.02
N PHE A 74 -17.76 -14.08 -9.49
CA PHE A 74 -17.91 -15.14 -10.49
C PHE A 74 -18.35 -14.51 -11.82
N TYR A 75 -17.61 -14.78 -12.89
CA TYR A 75 -17.95 -14.32 -14.23
C TYR A 75 -17.87 -15.48 -15.23
N LYS A 76 -18.69 -15.42 -16.27
CA LYS A 76 -18.63 -16.36 -17.41
C LYS A 76 -17.66 -15.82 -18.45
N GLU A 77 -16.92 -16.71 -19.09
CA GLU A 77 -16.02 -16.37 -20.19
C GLU A 77 -16.81 -16.16 -21.50
N THR A 78 -17.69 -15.15 -21.53
CA THR A 78 -18.38 -14.70 -22.74
C THR A 78 -18.58 -13.19 -22.67
N ASP A 79 -17.47 -12.47 -22.68
CA ASP A 79 -17.39 -11.08 -23.16
C ASP A 79 -16.06 -10.97 -23.92
N SER A 80 -16.01 -11.66 -25.06
CA SER A 80 -14.98 -11.40 -26.07
C SER A 80 -15.11 -9.93 -26.48
N LYS A 81 -14.08 -9.16 -26.15
CA LYS A 81 -13.88 -7.78 -26.61
C LYS A 81 -13.99 -7.75 -28.14
N THR A 82 -15.15 -7.35 -28.65
CA THR A 82 -15.23 -6.58 -29.92
C THR A 82 -14.81 -5.15 -29.65
#